data_AF-W2IM07-F1
#
_entry.id   AF-W2IM07-F1
#
_cell.length_a   1.000
_cell.length_b   1.000
_cell.length_c   1.000
_cell.angle_alpha   90.00
_cell.angle_beta   90.00
_cell.angle_gamma   90.00
#
_symmetry.space_group_name_H-M   'P 1'
#
loop_
_entity.id
_entity.type
_entity.pdbx_description
1 polymer ?
#
loop_
_entity_poly.entity_id
_entity_poly.type
_entity_poly.pdbx_seq_one_letter_code
_entity_poly.pdbx_strand_id
1 'polypeptide(L)'
;MKTFSTMSFIMGTTMLAIVDRTVTASSCKVATDSPGTHGTTETTPTGPTSKSFQTVTSLQARVQGDMPQWNADNQRFVSEYYTTFDEQYRAVLDTVNMAAVEGALKYVQAECINASVVTECERKNNIQYVVFYQTTIVQPAAAMEYYTNATNEYDFAIEYCPYVPMQGGQCEPNPDGTFPDVCNQYAGTDGQPKLGFCVGGSLQGTMGLCLATA
;
A
#
# COMPACT_ATOMS: atom_id res chain seq x y z
N MET A 1 -34.49 -54.09 -11.10
CA MET A 1 -35.38 -53.00 -10.64
C MET A 1 -34.90 -52.50 -9.29
N LYS A 2 -34.19 -51.36 -9.25
CA LYS A 2 -33.88 -50.61 -8.03
C LYS A 2 -33.91 -49.12 -8.37
N THR A 3 -35.02 -48.50 -7.96
CA THR A 3 -35.26 -47.11 -7.54
C THR A 3 -34.27 -46.02 -7.98
N PHE A 4 -34.72 -45.15 -8.89
CA PHE A 4 -34.19 -43.80 -9.07
C PHE A 4 -34.78 -42.88 -7.98
N SER A 5 -33.91 -42.24 -7.21
CA SER A 5 -34.27 -41.19 -6.25
C SER A 5 -34.14 -39.84 -6.94
N THR A 6 -35.27 -39.19 -7.19
CA THR A 6 -35.36 -37.83 -7.74
C THR A 6 -35.01 -36.82 -6.64
N MET A 7 -33.84 -36.18 -6.73
CA MET A 7 -33.55 -34.97 -5.97
C MET A 7 -33.88 -33.74 -6.82
N SER A 8 -34.87 -32.99 -6.35
CA SER A 8 -35.35 -31.74 -6.93
C SER A 8 -34.38 -30.62 -6.57
N PHE A 9 -33.75 -30.00 -7.57
CA PHE A 9 -32.99 -28.75 -7.39
C PHE A 9 -33.96 -27.57 -7.52
N ILE A 10 -34.15 -26.84 -6.42
CA ILE A 10 -34.83 -25.54 -6.42
C ILE A 10 -33.79 -24.50 -6.83
N MET A 11 -33.87 -24.01 -8.07
CA MET A 11 -33.14 -22.81 -8.52
C MET A 11 -33.79 -21.59 -7.87
N GLY A 12 -33.18 -21.07 -6.80
CA GLY A 12 -33.48 -19.76 -6.25
C GLY A 12 -32.67 -18.69 -6.99
N THR A 13 -33.32 -17.95 -7.89
CA THR A 13 -32.75 -16.76 -8.53
C THR A 13 -32.80 -15.58 -7.57
N THR A 14 -31.68 -15.27 -6.93
CA THR A 14 -31.49 -13.99 -6.23
C THR A 14 -31.09 -12.93 -7.27
N MET A 15 -31.99 -11.99 -7.56
CA MET A 15 -31.67 -10.78 -8.31
C MET A 15 -30.74 -9.90 -7.47
N LEU A 16 -29.52 -9.64 -7.94
CA LEU A 16 -28.73 -8.49 -7.50
C LEU A 16 -29.29 -7.23 -8.18
N ALA A 17 -29.85 -6.31 -7.40
CA ALA A 17 -30.15 -4.97 -7.86
C ALA A 17 -28.84 -4.19 -8.02
N ILE A 18 -28.44 -3.91 -9.26
CA ILE A 18 -27.36 -2.96 -9.57
C ILE A 18 -27.94 -1.56 -9.34
N VAL A 19 -27.46 -0.86 -8.31
CA VAL A 19 -27.73 0.57 -8.14
C VAL A 19 -26.73 1.32 -9.01
N ASP A 20 -27.19 1.77 -10.17
CA ASP A 20 -26.41 2.62 -11.07
C ASP A 20 -26.24 4.01 -10.42
N ARG A 21 -25.07 4.27 -9.84
CA ARG A 21 -24.69 5.61 -9.38
C ARG A 21 -23.93 6.29 -10.50
N THR A 22 -24.65 7.10 -11.28
CA THR A 22 -24.05 8.06 -12.20
C THR A 22 -23.15 9.02 -11.42
N VAL A 23 -21.83 8.88 -11.59
CA VAL A 23 -20.84 9.83 -11.08
C VAL A 23 -20.89 11.08 -11.97
N THR A 24 -21.47 12.16 -11.47
CA THR A 24 -21.38 13.46 -12.13
C THR A 24 -19.94 13.97 -11.96
N ALA A 25 -19.21 14.07 -13.07
CA ALA A 25 -17.86 14.64 -13.08
C ALA A 25 -17.90 16.11 -12.63
N SER A 26 -17.36 16.40 -11.45
CA SER A 26 -17.17 17.78 -10.98
C SER A 26 -15.92 18.35 -11.64
N SER A 27 -16.10 19.25 -12.60
CA SER A 27 -15.02 20.01 -13.23
C SER A 27 -14.43 21.01 -12.23
N CYS A 28 -13.15 20.85 -11.89
CA CYS A 28 -12.41 21.86 -11.15
C CYS A 28 -12.23 23.10 -12.04
N LYS A 29 -12.95 24.18 -11.75
CA LYS A 29 -12.72 25.48 -12.38
C LYS A 29 -11.40 26.06 -11.88
N VAL A 30 -10.49 26.35 -12.81
CA VAL A 30 -9.32 27.19 -12.56
C VAL A 30 -9.82 28.61 -12.30
N ALA A 31 -9.62 29.11 -11.07
CA ALA A 31 -9.83 30.50 -10.75
C ALA A 31 -8.65 31.32 -11.30
N THR A 32 -8.89 32.08 -12.36
CA THR A 32 -8.03 33.21 -12.75
C THR A 32 -8.31 34.37 -11.81
N ASP A 33 -7.30 34.82 -11.06
CA ASP A 33 -7.39 36.06 -10.29
C ASP A 33 -6.36 37.09 -10.77
N SER A 34 -6.84 38.34 -10.89
CA SER A 34 -6.14 39.54 -11.36
C SER A 34 -5.24 40.15 -10.27
N PRO A 35 -4.27 41.01 -10.63
CA PRO A 35 -3.25 41.49 -9.71
C PRO A 35 -3.78 42.62 -8.81
N GLY A 36 -3.58 42.50 -7.49
CA GLY A 36 -4.00 43.53 -6.52
C GLY A 36 -3.27 43.48 -5.18
N THR A 37 -2.31 44.39 -5.03
CA THR A 37 -1.93 45.15 -3.81
C THR A 37 -1.20 44.42 -2.67
N HIS A 38 0.10 44.74 -2.55
CA HIS A 38 0.95 44.50 -1.38
C HIS A 38 0.39 45.14 -0.10
N GLY A 39 0.07 44.32 0.89
CA GLY A 39 -0.15 44.73 2.28
C GLY A 39 0.76 43.92 3.20
N THR A 40 1.87 44.52 3.62
CA THR A 40 2.80 43.94 4.59
C THR A 40 2.09 43.79 5.92
N THR A 41 1.76 42.56 6.31
CA THR A 41 1.30 42.25 7.67
C THR A 41 2.42 41.48 8.35
N GLU A 42 3.11 42.15 9.28
CA GLU A 42 4.07 41.51 10.18
C GLU A 42 3.37 40.36 10.92
N THR A 43 3.75 39.14 10.58
CA THR A 43 3.28 37.95 11.28
C THR A 43 4.26 37.67 12.41
N THR A 44 3.82 37.87 13.65
CA THR A 44 4.49 37.38 14.85
C THR A 44 4.79 35.88 14.68
N PRO A 45 6.01 35.41 14.96
CA PRO A 45 6.35 34.00 14.78
C PRO A 45 5.63 33.18 15.86
N THR A 46 4.49 32.61 15.49
CA THR A 46 3.91 31.47 16.20
C THR A 46 4.98 30.37 16.21
N GLY A 47 5.36 29.89 17.39
CA GLY A 47 6.29 28.75 17.53
C GLY A 47 5.86 27.56 16.68
N PRO A 48 6.73 26.56 16.46
CA PRO A 48 6.47 25.49 15.51
C PRO A 48 5.22 24.72 15.92
N THR A 49 4.10 25.05 15.30
CA THR A 49 2.92 24.20 15.29
C THR A 49 3.38 22.92 14.61
N SER A 50 3.60 21.86 15.39
CA SER A 50 3.80 20.52 14.84
C SER A 50 2.61 20.24 13.92
N LYS A 51 2.84 20.31 12.61
CA LYS A 51 1.82 19.99 11.62
C LYS A 51 1.60 18.48 11.70
N SER A 52 0.56 18.08 12.43
CA SER A 52 0.17 16.67 12.49
C SER A 52 -0.61 16.31 11.23
N PHE A 53 -0.24 15.20 10.61
CA PHE A 53 -1.00 14.63 9.50
C PHE A 53 -2.29 14.01 10.05
N GLN A 54 -3.34 14.11 9.27
CA GLN A 54 -4.61 13.48 9.60
C GLN A 54 -4.55 11.98 9.31
N THR A 55 -5.32 11.21 10.07
CA THR A 55 -5.52 9.80 9.74
C THR A 55 -6.35 9.69 8.47
N VAL A 56 -5.86 8.95 7.49
CA VAL A 56 -6.56 8.63 6.25
C VAL A 56 -6.90 7.15 6.21
N THR A 57 -8.06 6.82 5.65
CA THR A 57 -8.39 5.44 5.31
C THR A 57 -7.86 5.14 3.91
N SER A 58 -7.10 4.07 3.77
CA SER A 58 -6.56 3.59 2.49
C SER A 58 -7.05 2.19 2.20
N LEU A 59 -7.37 1.93 0.92
CA LEU A 59 -7.64 0.61 0.41
C LEU A 59 -6.41 0.10 -0.33
N GLN A 60 -5.81 -0.95 0.21
CA GLN A 60 -4.67 -1.64 -0.37
C GLN A 60 -5.11 -3.00 -0.90
N ALA A 61 -4.31 -3.54 -1.81
CA ALA A 61 -4.45 -4.90 -2.27
C ALA A 61 -3.12 -5.64 -2.18
N ARG A 62 -3.23 -6.94 -1.93
CA ARG A 62 -2.13 -7.88 -1.89
C ARG A 62 -2.39 -9.03 -2.84
N VAL A 63 -1.40 -9.36 -3.66
CA VAL A 63 -1.44 -10.53 -4.54
C VAL A 63 -0.66 -11.64 -3.86
N GLN A 64 -1.31 -12.77 -3.57
CA GLN A 64 -0.69 -13.86 -2.81
C GLN A 64 -1.14 -15.26 -3.28
N GLY A 65 -0.31 -16.26 -2.97
CA GLY A 65 -0.55 -17.67 -3.32
C GLY A 65 -1.51 -18.37 -2.36
N ASP A 66 -1.49 -18.00 -1.09
CA ASP A 66 -2.34 -18.56 -0.04
C ASP A 66 -3.57 -17.72 0.25
N MET A 67 -4.64 -18.39 0.72
CA MET A 67 -5.78 -17.70 1.29
C MET A 67 -5.47 -17.31 2.74
N PRO A 68 -5.60 -16.03 3.15
CA PRO A 68 -5.38 -15.65 4.54
C PRO A 68 -6.28 -16.45 5.49
N GLN A 69 -5.68 -17.04 6.52
CA GLN A 69 -6.39 -17.83 7.52
C GLN A 69 -6.73 -16.99 8.74
N TRP A 70 -7.95 -17.09 9.25
CA TRP A 70 -8.34 -16.43 10.48
C TRP A 70 -7.72 -17.16 11.68
N ASN A 71 -6.80 -16.51 12.40
CA ASN A 71 -6.27 -16.97 13.67
C ASN A 71 -7.16 -16.44 14.80
N ALA A 72 -7.96 -17.33 15.39
CA ALA A 72 -8.92 -16.96 16.44
C ALA A 72 -8.25 -16.49 17.74
N ASP A 73 -7.12 -17.10 18.11
CA ASP A 73 -6.41 -16.81 19.36
C ASP A 73 -5.85 -15.38 19.37
N ASN A 74 -5.36 -14.91 18.22
CA ASN A 74 -4.76 -13.58 18.07
C ASN A 74 -5.70 -12.57 17.41
N GLN A 75 -6.88 -13.01 16.95
CA GLN A 75 -7.87 -12.22 16.21
C GLN A 75 -7.24 -11.48 15.00
N ARG A 76 -6.44 -12.20 14.20
CA ARG A 76 -5.76 -11.66 13.02
C ARG A 76 -5.82 -12.65 11.87
N PHE A 77 -5.78 -12.13 10.65
CA PHE A 77 -5.49 -12.96 9.48
C PHE A 77 -3.99 -13.24 9.41
N VAL A 78 -3.62 -14.47 9.06
CA VAL A 78 -2.25 -14.95 9.01
C VAL A 78 -2.02 -15.82 7.77
N SER A 79 -0.76 -15.98 7.35
CA SER A 79 -0.40 -16.82 6.21
C SER A 79 -0.41 -18.31 6.56
N GLU A 80 -0.69 -19.17 5.59
CA GLU A 80 -0.64 -20.64 5.77
C GLU A 80 0.78 -21.21 5.68
N TYR A 81 1.75 -20.45 5.15
CA TYR A 81 3.08 -20.98 4.80
C TYR A 81 4.06 -21.09 5.96
N TYR A 82 3.76 -20.50 7.11
CA TYR A 82 4.67 -20.44 8.27
C TYR A 82 4.10 -21.18 9.46
N THR A 83 4.93 -21.41 10.48
CA THR A 83 4.54 -22.22 11.66
C THR A 83 4.29 -21.37 12.89
N THR A 84 5.08 -20.32 13.10
CA THR A 84 4.92 -19.42 14.25
C THR A 84 3.96 -18.29 13.93
N PHE A 85 3.18 -17.84 14.92
CA PHE A 85 2.26 -16.72 14.74
C PHE A 85 2.95 -15.47 14.18
N ASP A 86 4.12 -15.12 14.71
CA ASP A 86 4.85 -13.92 14.30
C ASP A 86 5.29 -13.97 12.84
N GLU A 87 5.74 -15.13 12.36
CA GLU A 87 6.07 -15.32 10.94
C GLU A 87 4.82 -15.29 10.08
N GLN A 88 3.76 -16.02 10.46
CA GLN A 88 2.51 -16.06 9.69
C GLN A 88 1.84 -14.68 9.61
N TYR A 89 1.89 -13.89 10.69
CA TYR A 89 1.31 -12.54 10.74
C TYR A 89 2.14 -11.53 9.93
N ARG A 90 3.47 -11.53 10.08
CA ARG A 90 4.33 -10.65 9.27
C ARG A 90 4.24 -11.00 7.78
N ALA A 91 4.11 -12.27 7.46
CA ALA A 91 3.98 -12.75 6.09
C ALA A 91 2.74 -12.22 5.38
N VAL A 92 1.67 -11.79 6.06
CA VAL A 92 0.52 -11.14 5.40
C VAL A 92 0.67 -9.62 5.25
N LEU A 93 1.61 -9.02 5.97
CA LEU A 93 1.87 -7.58 6.00
C LEU A 93 3.17 -7.17 5.27
N ASP A 94 3.92 -8.12 4.71
CA ASP A 94 5.21 -7.84 4.07
C ASP A 94 5.08 -6.86 2.89
N THR A 95 5.98 -5.87 2.83
CA THR A 95 5.83 -4.66 2.00
C THR A 95 5.96 -4.92 0.51
N VAL A 96 6.62 -6.01 0.12
CA VAL A 96 6.82 -6.37 -1.30
C VAL A 96 5.49 -6.68 -2.00
N ASN A 97 4.47 -7.11 -1.24
CA ASN A 97 3.24 -7.63 -1.84
C ASN A 97 2.02 -6.75 -1.60
N MET A 98 2.05 -5.78 -0.68
CA MET A 98 0.95 -4.83 -0.48
C MET A 98 1.20 -3.54 -1.27
N ALA A 99 0.24 -3.16 -2.10
CA ALA A 99 0.30 -1.95 -2.90
C ALA A 99 -1.09 -1.32 -3.03
N ALA A 100 -1.17 -0.12 -3.61
CA ALA A 100 -2.46 0.40 -4.04
C ALA A 100 -3.13 -0.58 -5.00
N VAL A 101 -4.47 -0.61 -5.03
CA VAL A 101 -5.25 -1.56 -5.84
C VAL A 101 -4.79 -1.58 -7.31
N GLU A 102 -4.53 -0.41 -7.90
CA GLU A 102 -4.03 -0.29 -9.27
C GLU A 102 -2.62 -0.88 -9.44
N GLY A 103 -1.73 -0.64 -8.47
CA GLY A 103 -0.36 -1.20 -8.47
C GLY A 103 -0.38 -2.72 -8.38
N ALA A 104 -1.20 -3.27 -7.49
CA ALA A 104 -1.36 -4.72 -7.34
C ALA A 104 -1.90 -5.38 -8.63
N LEU A 105 -2.90 -4.80 -9.27
CA LEU A 105 -3.46 -5.34 -10.52
C LEU A 105 -2.48 -5.20 -11.70
N LYS A 106 -1.68 -4.12 -11.74
CA LYS A 106 -0.60 -3.99 -12.71
C LYS A 106 0.47 -5.07 -12.51
N TYR A 107 0.84 -5.37 -11.27
CA TYR A 107 1.77 -6.46 -10.95
C TYR A 107 1.25 -7.82 -11.43
N VAL A 108 -0.03 -8.14 -11.22
CA VAL A 108 -0.65 -9.37 -11.75
C VAL A 108 -0.42 -9.47 -13.26
N GLN A 109 -0.73 -8.40 -14.00
CA GLN A 109 -0.64 -8.39 -15.45
C GLN A 109 0.79 -8.46 -15.97
N ALA A 110 1.72 -7.70 -15.38
CA ALA A 110 3.08 -7.56 -15.87
C ALA A 110 3.96 -8.76 -15.48
N GLU A 111 3.82 -9.27 -14.27
CA GLU A 111 4.78 -10.20 -13.66
C GLU A 111 4.21 -11.59 -13.40
N CYS A 112 2.89 -11.70 -13.15
CA CYS A 112 2.33 -12.96 -12.68
C CYS A 112 1.63 -13.80 -13.74
N ILE A 113 1.13 -13.19 -14.81
CA ILE A 113 0.42 -13.89 -15.90
C ILE A 113 1.00 -13.61 -17.28
N ASN A 114 1.96 -12.68 -17.40
CA ASN A 114 2.52 -12.32 -18.69
C ASN A 114 3.32 -13.49 -19.27
N ALA A 115 2.92 -13.96 -20.45
CA ALA A 115 3.56 -15.08 -21.14
C ALA A 115 5.06 -14.89 -21.40
N SER A 116 5.58 -13.66 -21.41
CA SER A 116 7.02 -13.39 -21.53
C SER A 116 7.80 -13.56 -20.23
N VAL A 117 7.11 -13.62 -19.09
CA VAL A 117 7.70 -13.68 -17.74
C VAL A 117 7.40 -15.01 -17.06
N VAL A 118 6.22 -15.60 -17.31
CA VAL A 118 5.86 -16.92 -16.77
C VAL A 118 6.27 -18.06 -17.69
N THR A 119 6.81 -19.11 -17.10
CA THR A 119 7.13 -20.37 -17.77
C THR A 119 6.01 -21.38 -17.53
N GLU A 120 5.81 -22.32 -18.47
CA GLU A 120 4.93 -23.49 -18.28
C GLU A 120 3.44 -23.19 -18.05
N CYS A 121 2.97 -21.98 -18.41
CA CYS A 121 1.60 -21.51 -18.15
C CYS A 121 1.22 -21.49 -16.66
N GLU A 122 2.21 -21.52 -15.77
CA GLU A 122 2.01 -21.40 -14.33
C GLU A 122 2.10 -19.93 -13.91
N ARG A 123 1.26 -19.52 -12.96
CA ARG A 123 1.37 -18.16 -12.43
C ARG A 123 2.62 -18.04 -11.58
N LYS A 124 3.35 -16.93 -11.70
CA LYS A 124 4.53 -16.65 -10.85
C LYS A 124 4.16 -16.84 -9.38
N ASN A 125 4.98 -17.57 -8.64
CA ASN A 125 4.79 -17.86 -7.21
C ASN A 125 3.44 -18.53 -6.86
N ASN A 126 2.79 -19.21 -7.80
CA ASN A 126 1.48 -19.86 -7.60
C ASN A 126 0.40 -18.90 -7.06
N ILE A 127 0.45 -17.62 -7.46
CA ILE A 127 -0.53 -16.62 -7.00
C ILE A 127 -1.96 -17.03 -7.38
N GLN A 128 -2.88 -16.89 -6.44
CA GLN A 128 -4.28 -17.31 -6.59
C GLN A 128 -5.27 -16.28 -6.08
N TYR A 129 -4.86 -15.40 -5.17
CA TYR A 129 -5.74 -14.50 -4.45
C TYR A 129 -5.30 -13.04 -4.60
N VAL A 130 -6.30 -12.16 -4.75
CA VAL A 130 -6.15 -10.72 -4.55
C VAL A 130 -6.90 -10.38 -3.26
N VAL A 131 -6.17 -10.05 -2.22
CA VAL A 131 -6.69 -9.77 -0.87
C VAL A 131 -6.74 -8.27 -0.67
N PHE A 132 -7.91 -7.75 -0.30
CA PHE A 132 -8.10 -6.32 -0.04
C PHE A 132 -7.95 -6.03 1.44
N TYR A 133 -7.20 -4.98 1.75
CA TYR A 133 -6.99 -4.48 3.11
C TYR A 133 -7.52 -3.05 3.19
N GLN A 134 -8.35 -2.79 4.20
CA GLN A 134 -8.67 -1.43 4.61
C GLN A 134 -7.74 -1.06 5.76
N THR A 135 -6.82 -0.14 5.52
CA THR A 135 -5.85 0.33 6.51
C THR A 135 -6.13 1.78 6.88
N THR A 136 -5.79 2.14 8.11
CA THR A 136 -5.77 3.53 8.57
C THR A 136 -4.32 3.97 8.69
N ILE A 137 -3.95 5.03 7.99
CA ILE A 137 -2.58 5.50 7.87
C ILE A 137 -2.50 6.92 8.44
N VAL A 138 -1.42 7.21 9.17
CA VAL A 138 -1.02 8.57 9.52
C VAL A 138 0.48 8.69 9.25
N GLN A 139 0.88 9.66 8.44
CA GLN A 139 2.28 9.87 8.15
C GLN A 139 2.97 10.61 9.30
N PRO A 140 4.20 10.23 9.70
CA PRO A 140 4.95 10.96 10.71
C PRO A 140 5.30 12.37 10.22
N ALA A 141 4.99 13.39 11.01
CA ALA A 141 5.31 14.78 10.68
C ALA A 141 6.82 14.98 10.42
N ALA A 142 7.68 14.32 11.21
CA ALA A 142 9.13 14.37 11.04
C ALA A 142 9.58 13.81 9.68
N ALA A 143 9.02 12.68 9.25
CA ALA A 143 9.32 12.09 7.94
C ALA A 143 8.84 13.01 6.81
N MET A 144 7.62 13.54 6.92
CA MET A 144 7.06 14.43 5.91
C MET A 144 7.83 15.75 5.78
N GLU A 145 8.25 16.34 6.90
CA GLU A 145 9.09 17.54 6.90
C GLU A 145 10.48 17.25 6.31
N TYR A 146 11.06 16.09 6.64
CA TYR A 146 12.35 15.67 6.10
C TYR A 146 12.28 15.49 4.59
N TYR A 147 11.36 14.66 4.08
CA TYR A 147 11.28 14.34 2.65
C TYR A 147 10.68 15.46 1.79
N THR A 148 9.90 16.39 2.37
CA THR A 148 9.48 17.61 1.63
C THR A 148 10.68 18.45 1.21
N ASN A 149 11.73 18.50 2.04
CA ASN A 149 12.94 19.27 1.76
C ASN A 149 14.02 18.43 1.08
N ALA A 150 13.97 17.10 1.24
CA ALA A 150 15.05 16.23 0.84
C ALA A 150 15.20 16.14 -0.69
N THR A 151 14.13 16.32 -1.47
CA THR A 151 14.14 15.63 -2.76
C THR A 151 13.43 16.27 -3.95
N ASN A 152 14.09 16.01 -5.08
CA ASN A 152 13.70 16.20 -6.47
C ASN A 152 12.27 15.73 -6.75
N GLU A 153 11.44 16.61 -7.29
CA GLU A 153 10.02 16.40 -7.61
C GLU A 153 9.72 15.24 -8.59
N TYR A 154 10.77 14.66 -9.20
CA TYR A 154 10.67 13.53 -10.14
C TYR A 154 10.90 12.15 -9.52
N ASP A 155 11.32 12.06 -8.26
CA ASP A 155 11.65 10.79 -7.61
C ASP A 155 10.76 10.45 -6.39
N PHE A 156 9.91 11.39 -5.92
CA PHE A 156 9.17 11.26 -4.67
C PHE A 156 7.69 11.60 -4.81
N ALA A 157 6.83 10.71 -4.31
CA ALA A 157 5.41 10.99 -4.19
C ALA A 157 5.18 11.94 -3.00
N ILE A 158 4.57 13.10 -3.26
CA ILE A 158 4.22 14.07 -2.22
C ILE A 158 3.33 13.36 -1.17
N GLU A 159 3.57 13.63 0.12
CA GLU A 159 2.90 12.99 1.27
C GLU A 159 3.23 11.50 1.48
N TYR A 160 4.27 10.99 0.82
CA TYR A 160 4.81 9.65 1.03
C TYR A 160 6.30 9.69 1.32
N CYS A 161 6.73 8.67 2.06
CA CYS A 161 8.15 8.39 2.20
C CYS A 161 8.71 7.73 0.93
N PRO A 162 10.04 7.64 0.77
CA PRO A 162 10.63 6.78 -0.24
C PRO A 162 10.11 5.35 -0.08
N TYR A 163 9.78 4.70 -1.20
CA TYR A 163 9.49 3.26 -1.20
C TYR A 163 10.75 2.48 -0.81
N VAL A 164 10.62 1.63 0.22
CA VAL A 164 11.68 0.71 0.66
C VAL A 164 11.17 -0.73 0.50
N PRO A 165 11.78 -1.54 -0.38
CA PRO A 165 11.47 -2.96 -0.43
C PRO A 165 11.96 -3.62 0.87
N MET A 166 11.07 -4.34 1.54
CA MET A 166 11.40 -5.12 2.73
C MET A 166 11.17 -6.60 2.42
N GLN A 167 12.11 -7.46 2.79
CA GLN A 167 11.92 -8.90 2.71
C GLN A 167 11.72 -9.45 4.13
N GLY A 168 10.62 -10.15 4.36
CA GLY A 168 10.34 -10.73 5.66
C GLY A 168 10.22 -9.70 6.79
N GLY A 169 9.80 -8.47 6.46
CA GLY A 169 9.69 -7.37 7.41
C GLY A 169 11.02 -6.72 7.81
N GLN A 170 12.11 -6.92 7.07
CA GLN A 170 13.35 -6.14 7.21
C GLN A 170 13.80 -5.54 5.88
N CYS A 171 14.52 -4.43 5.92
CA CYS A 171 15.18 -3.89 4.74
C CYS A 171 16.25 -4.87 4.24
N GLU A 172 16.46 -4.91 2.92
CA GLU A 172 17.59 -5.63 2.37
C GLU A 172 18.91 -4.90 2.72
N PRO A 173 19.93 -5.62 3.21
CA PRO A 173 21.24 -5.02 3.45
C PRO A 173 21.96 -4.75 2.11
N ASN A 174 22.79 -3.72 2.11
CA ASN A 174 23.75 -3.43 1.05
C ASN A 174 24.80 -4.56 0.94
N PRO A 175 25.58 -4.62 -0.16
CA PRO A 175 26.64 -5.64 -0.32
C PRO A 175 27.71 -5.65 0.77
N ASP A 176 27.90 -4.53 1.48
CA ASP A 176 28.83 -4.38 2.60
C ASP A 176 28.22 -4.75 3.97
N GLY A 177 26.96 -5.17 3.99
CA GLY A 177 26.23 -5.55 5.20
C GLY A 177 25.59 -4.38 5.96
N THR A 178 25.75 -3.14 5.50
CA THR A 178 25.04 -1.97 6.05
C THR A 178 23.61 -1.90 5.56
N PHE A 179 22.73 -1.21 6.28
CA PHE A 179 21.37 -0.94 5.78
C PHE A 179 21.33 0.37 4.98
N PRO A 180 20.40 0.50 4.01
CA PRO A 180 20.14 1.76 3.34
C PRO A 180 19.80 2.87 4.35
N ASP A 181 20.21 4.11 4.07
CA ASP A 181 19.97 5.26 4.95
C ASP A 181 18.49 5.40 5.35
N VAL A 182 17.56 5.20 4.40
CA VAL A 182 16.12 5.25 4.64
C VAL A 182 15.68 4.22 5.68
N CYS A 183 16.30 3.04 5.71
CA CYS A 183 16.02 2.03 6.72
C CYS A 183 16.48 2.48 8.11
N ASN A 184 17.68 3.04 8.18
CA ASN A 184 18.27 3.57 9.40
C ASN A 184 17.49 4.79 9.93
N GLN A 185 16.80 5.53 9.06
CA GLN A 185 15.93 6.66 9.43
C GLN A 185 14.67 6.23 10.20
N TYR A 186 14.20 4.99 10.07
CA TYR A 186 13.05 4.51 10.85
C TYR A 186 13.33 4.51 12.35
N ALA A 187 14.51 4.03 12.75
CA ALA A 187 14.92 3.94 14.15
C ALA A 187 15.83 5.10 14.60
N GLY A 188 16.44 5.84 13.66
CA GLY A 188 17.48 6.83 13.93
C GLY A 188 18.81 6.19 14.31
N THR A 189 19.25 5.19 13.54
CA THR A 189 20.52 4.46 13.71
C THR A 189 21.58 4.93 12.72
N ASP A 190 22.84 4.54 12.92
CA ASP A 190 23.95 4.85 12.00
C ASP A 190 24.10 6.34 11.61
N GLY A 191 23.77 7.25 12.54
CA GLY A 191 23.87 8.70 12.33
C GLY A 191 22.68 9.31 11.56
N GLN A 192 21.67 8.52 11.21
CA GLN A 192 20.46 8.99 10.55
C GLN A 192 19.46 9.62 11.52
N PRO A 193 18.64 10.60 11.07
CA PRO A 193 17.59 11.17 11.90
C PRO A 193 16.49 10.13 12.18
N LYS A 194 15.90 10.18 13.37
CA LYS A 194 14.75 9.33 13.73
C LYS A 194 13.46 9.91 13.14
N LEU A 195 13.08 9.44 11.95
CA LEU A 195 11.88 9.88 11.22
C LEU A 195 10.64 9.05 11.56
N GLY A 196 10.83 7.83 12.04
CA GLY A 196 9.76 6.87 12.34
C GLY A 196 9.28 6.12 11.10
N PHE A 197 8.49 5.07 11.34
CA PHE A 197 7.89 4.27 10.27
C PHE A 197 6.85 5.09 9.52
N CYS A 198 6.92 5.05 8.19
CA CYS A 198 6.04 5.80 7.32
C CYS A 198 5.70 4.97 6.10
N VAL A 199 4.58 5.33 5.46
CA VAL A 199 4.14 4.64 4.27
C VAL A 199 4.91 5.18 3.07
N GLY A 200 5.63 4.29 2.41
CA GLY A 200 6.44 4.58 1.24
C GLY A 200 5.60 4.67 -0.04
N GLY A 201 6.07 5.45 -1.01
CA GLY A 201 5.48 5.57 -2.33
C GLY A 201 6.56 5.86 -3.39
N SER A 202 6.23 5.61 -4.65
CA SER A 202 7.08 5.91 -5.79
C SER A 202 6.28 6.59 -6.89
N LEU A 203 6.92 7.46 -7.68
CA LEU A 203 6.27 8.15 -8.79
C LEU A 203 6.09 7.22 -9.98
N GLN A 204 5.00 7.43 -10.72
CA GLN A 204 4.67 6.64 -11.91
C GLN A 204 5.54 7.02 -13.11
N GLY A 205 6.75 6.45 -13.15
CA GLY A 205 7.52 6.25 -14.38
C GLY A 205 7.45 4.81 -14.90
N THR A 206 7.11 3.84 -14.05
CA THR A 206 7.18 2.41 -14.42
C THR A 206 6.20 1.49 -13.70
N MET A 207 5.71 1.75 -12.49
CA MET A 207 4.66 0.94 -11.84
C MET A 207 3.75 1.82 -10.99
N GLY A 208 2.48 1.42 -10.82
CA GLY A 208 1.49 2.14 -10.03
C GLY A 208 1.98 2.43 -8.62
N LEU A 209 1.33 3.37 -7.93
CA LEU A 209 1.72 3.79 -6.59
C LEU A 209 1.82 2.56 -5.64
N CYS A 210 3.04 2.12 -5.34
CA CYS A 210 3.28 1.04 -4.38
C CYS A 210 3.30 1.64 -2.98
N LEU A 211 2.16 1.59 -2.28
CA LEU A 211 2.12 1.90 -0.85
C LEU A 211 2.69 0.73 -0.07
N ALA A 212 3.97 0.84 0.32
CA ALA A 212 4.57 -0.04 1.31
C ALA A 212 4.26 0.51 2.70
N THR A 213 3.48 -0.19 3.52
CA THR A 213 3.35 0.11 4.95
C THR A 213 4.38 -0.72 5.71
N ALA A 214 5.35 -0.07 6.36
CA ALA A 214 6.27 -0.76 7.27
C ALA A 214 5.58 -1.23 8.55
#